data_AF-A0A1B6L4L0-F1
#
_entry.id   AF-A0A1B6L4L0-F1
#
_cell.length_a   1.000
_cell.length_b   1.000
_cell.length_c   1.000
_cell.angle_alpha   90.00
_cell.angle_beta   90.00
_cell.angle_gamma   90.00
#
_symmetry.space_group_name_H-M   'P 1'
#
loop_
_entity.id
_entity.type
_entity.pdbx_description
1 polymer ?
#
loop_
_entity_poly.entity_id
_entity_poly.type
_entity_poly.pdbx_seq_one_letter_code
_entity_poly.pdbx_strand_id
1 'polypeptide(L)'
;MSMHYATYMIDCNKLNGEEEEIIEEPQQELSVQESVKSISAFKPVPVKQELTDNISSRVVSEITDWFDTFNFAPISVPQEPELKYKGLIFPDTLVELLVQPTIITGKTTMSVIIINCDDAEIMGYISEKTDLQEHIQSESELMPLIVNPVKGMACVGCYTEDDVWYRATILDVLPQQNAVSVFYVDYGNTEKLPLQRIRKCKEEWTKVPMMSFFVTLWKVTTGPEFDLESCITMLTNSLASPPYTMIIEAREPCLQVELFTADGEIAYQSLIDVGLLANI
;
A
#
# COMPACT_ATOMS: atom_id res chain seq x y z
N MET A 1 7.23 3.22 -17.35
CA MET A 1 8.04 2.05 -16.94
C MET A 1 7.51 0.85 -17.71
N SER A 2 8.19 0.41 -18.75
CA SER A 2 7.72 -0.68 -19.63
C SER A 2 8.25 -2.02 -19.09
N MET A 3 7.37 -2.88 -18.59
CA MET A 3 7.75 -4.25 -18.24
C MET A 3 7.77 -5.09 -19.51
N HIS A 4 8.97 -5.51 -19.92
CA HIS A 4 9.16 -6.50 -20.97
C HIS A 4 8.96 -7.90 -20.36
N TYR A 5 7.93 -8.63 -20.80
CA TYR A 5 7.83 -10.05 -20.55
C TYR A 5 8.28 -10.80 -21.80
N ALA A 6 9.44 -11.44 -21.74
CA ALA A 6 9.84 -12.43 -22.73
C ALA A 6 8.99 -13.69 -22.51
N THR A 7 8.19 -14.06 -23.51
CA THR A 7 7.48 -15.35 -23.51
C THR A 7 8.38 -16.37 -24.19
N TYR A 8 8.90 -17.35 -23.44
CA TYR A 8 9.64 -18.47 -24.02
C TYR A 8 8.65 -19.56 -24.41
N MET A 9 8.53 -19.82 -25.71
CA MET A 9 7.87 -21.02 -26.23
C MET A 9 8.94 -22.09 -26.40
N ILE A 10 8.94 -23.10 -25.53
CA ILE A 10 9.78 -24.30 -25.71
C ILE A 10 8.99 -25.26 -26.60
N ASP A 11 9.47 -25.50 -27.81
CA ASP A 11 8.93 -26.54 -28.69
C ASP A 11 9.40 -27.91 -28.18
N CYS A 12 8.52 -28.62 -27.48
CA CYS A 12 8.80 -29.92 -26.87
C CYS A 12 9.07 -31.05 -27.89
N ASN A 13 9.06 -30.79 -29.20
CA ASN A 13 9.35 -31.80 -30.22
C ASN A 13 10.82 -31.83 -30.69
N LYS A 14 11.69 -30.96 -30.19
CA LYS A 14 13.13 -30.97 -30.48
C LYS A 14 13.96 -31.30 -29.23
N LEU A 15 13.94 -32.57 -28.83
CA LEU A 15 14.93 -33.13 -27.90
C LEU A 15 15.78 -34.16 -28.64
N ASN A 16 16.71 -33.69 -29.46
CA ASN A 16 17.96 -34.39 -29.74
C ASN A 16 19.02 -33.30 -29.83
N GLY A 17 19.90 -33.26 -28.83
CA GLY A 17 20.84 -32.17 -28.64
C GLY A 17 21.77 -31.98 -29.82
N GLU A 18 21.82 -30.75 -30.31
CA GLU A 18 22.95 -30.07 -30.94
C GLU A 18 22.66 -28.56 -30.84
N GLU A 19 23.69 -27.77 -30.53
CA GLU A 19 23.61 -26.31 -30.32
C GLU A 19 23.22 -25.59 -31.62
N GLU A 20 22.28 -24.63 -31.59
CA GLU A 20 22.02 -23.76 -32.74
C GLU A 20 21.88 -22.27 -32.40
N GLU A 21 22.47 -21.48 -33.30
CA GLU A 21 22.68 -20.04 -33.36
C GLU A 21 21.41 -19.17 -33.31
N ILE A 22 21.58 -17.96 -32.77
CA ILE A 22 20.57 -16.90 -32.72
C ILE A 22 20.51 -16.19 -34.09
N ILE A 23 19.37 -16.24 -34.76
CA ILE A 23 19.06 -15.39 -35.93
C ILE A 23 17.90 -14.45 -35.53
N GLU A 24 18.16 -13.14 -35.52
CA GLU A 24 17.12 -12.11 -35.35
C GLU A 24 16.48 -11.77 -36.72
N GLU A 25 15.15 -11.83 -36.81
CA GLU A 25 14.38 -11.27 -37.93
C GLU A 25 13.24 -10.34 -37.45
N PRO A 26 12.83 -9.35 -38.26
CA PRO A 26 12.35 -8.05 -37.78
C PRO A 26 10.84 -7.97 -37.51
N GLN A 27 10.49 -6.98 -36.69
CA GLN A 27 9.16 -6.73 -36.15
C GLN A 27 8.10 -6.43 -37.23
N GLN A 28 6.96 -7.12 -37.15
CA GLN A 28 5.71 -6.70 -37.81
C GLN A 28 4.65 -6.33 -36.77
N GLU A 29 4.16 -5.09 -36.89
CA GLU A 29 3.05 -4.54 -36.10
C GLU A 29 1.74 -5.28 -36.40
N LEU A 30 1.09 -5.78 -35.34
CA LEU A 30 -0.29 -6.26 -35.39
C LEU A 30 -1.18 -5.25 -34.66
N SER A 31 -1.94 -4.48 -35.43
CA SER A 31 -3.00 -3.60 -34.95
C SER A 31 -4.20 -4.43 -34.49
N VAL A 32 -4.61 -4.30 -33.22
CA VAL A 32 -5.85 -4.90 -32.72
C VAL A 32 -6.87 -3.80 -32.44
N GLN A 33 -7.98 -3.85 -33.17
CA GLN A 33 -9.16 -3.01 -32.93
C GLN A 33 -9.89 -3.50 -31.67
N GLU A 34 -10.20 -2.58 -30.74
CA GLU A 34 -11.03 -2.88 -29.57
C GLU A 34 -12.49 -3.09 -29.97
N SER A 35 -13.00 -4.31 -29.77
CA SER A 35 -14.44 -4.55 -29.69
C SER A 35 -14.81 -4.92 -28.26
N VAL A 36 -15.54 -4.02 -27.59
CA VAL A 36 -16.14 -4.24 -26.28
C VAL A 36 -17.14 -5.39 -26.37
N LYS A 37 -16.80 -6.55 -25.80
CA LYS A 37 -17.76 -7.60 -25.47
C LYS A 37 -17.73 -7.86 -23.96
N SER A 38 -18.90 -7.70 -23.37
CA SER A 38 -19.25 -8.00 -21.98
C SER A 38 -18.59 -9.29 -21.48
N ILE A 39 -17.86 -9.19 -20.37
CA ILE A 39 -17.28 -10.33 -19.66
C ILE A 39 -18.44 -11.09 -19.00
N SER A 40 -18.96 -12.11 -19.69
CA SER A 40 -19.79 -13.12 -19.02
C SER A 40 -18.87 -13.97 -18.15
N ALA A 41 -19.26 -14.20 -16.90
CA ALA A 41 -18.56 -15.03 -15.93
C ALA A 41 -17.95 -16.29 -16.57
N PHE A 42 -16.62 -16.40 -16.53
CA PHE A 42 -15.93 -17.64 -16.82
C PHE A 42 -16.41 -18.70 -15.83
N LYS A 43 -17.21 -19.65 -16.29
CA LYS A 43 -17.43 -20.90 -15.56
C LYS A 43 -16.13 -21.71 -15.71
N PRO A 44 -15.45 -22.09 -14.61
CA PRO A 44 -14.28 -22.94 -14.72
C PRO A 44 -14.71 -24.29 -15.31
N VAL A 45 -14.14 -24.64 -16.47
CA VAL A 45 -14.22 -25.98 -17.03
C VAL A 45 -13.16 -26.83 -16.30
N PRO A 46 -13.51 -28.00 -15.75
CA PRO A 46 -12.51 -28.89 -15.15
C PRO A 46 -11.50 -29.32 -16.22
N VAL A 47 -10.21 -29.00 -16.00
CA VAL A 47 -9.09 -29.33 -16.91
C VAL A 47 -9.03 -30.84 -17.24
N LYS A 48 -9.59 -31.71 -16.39
CA LYS A 48 -9.73 -33.16 -16.65
C LYS A 48 -10.52 -33.48 -17.93
N GLN A 49 -11.35 -32.57 -18.44
CA GLN A 49 -12.30 -32.87 -19.52
C GLN A 49 -11.76 -32.54 -20.94
N GLU A 50 -10.78 -31.64 -21.08
CA GLU A 50 -10.19 -31.30 -22.40
C GLU A 50 -8.99 -32.17 -22.78
N LEU A 51 -8.30 -32.79 -21.81
CA LEU A 51 -7.12 -33.63 -22.06
C LEU A 51 -7.44 -35.03 -22.61
N THR A 52 -8.70 -35.49 -22.48
CA THR A 52 -9.11 -36.85 -22.86
C THR A 52 -9.41 -37.02 -24.34
N ASP A 53 -9.53 -35.93 -25.09
CA ASP A 53 -10.04 -36.00 -26.47
C ASP A 53 -8.94 -36.19 -27.53
N ASN A 54 -7.65 -36.06 -27.16
CA ASN A 54 -6.54 -36.12 -28.13
C ASN A 54 -5.30 -36.93 -27.67
N ILE A 55 -5.41 -37.76 -26.63
CA ILE A 55 -4.26 -38.47 -26.06
C ILE A 55 -4.57 -39.97 -25.92
N SER A 56 -3.60 -40.83 -26.29
CA SER A 56 -3.69 -42.29 -26.12
C SER A 56 -4.01 -42.68 -24.67
N SER A 57 -4.88 -43.68 -24.48
CA SER A 57 -5.40 -44.10 -23.17
C SER A 57 -4.32 -44.45 -22.14
N ARG A 58 -3.09 -44.79 -22.58
CA ARG A 58 -1.93 -45.05 -21.70
C ARG A 58 -1.30 -43.78 -21.12
N VAL A 59 -1.25 -42.70 -21.89
CA VAL A 59 -0.69 -41.42 -21.44
C VAL A 59 -1.70 -40.70 -20.52
N VAL A 60 -3.01 -40.89 -20.77
CA VAL A 60 -4.07 -40.41 -19.87
C VAL A 60 -3.93 -41.04 -18.48
N SER A 61 -3.65 -42.35 -18.38
CA SER A 61 -3.50 -43.01 -17.08
C SER A 61 -2.29 -42.52 -16.27
N GLU A 62 -1.15 -42.27 -16.94
CA GLU A 62 0.06 -41.77 -16.28
C GLU A 62 -0.11 -40.30 -15.82
N ILE A 63 -0.82 -39.47 -16.61
CA ILE A 63 -1.14 -38.08 -16.24
C ILE A 63 -2.15 -38.05 -15.09
N THR A 64 -3.18 -38.89 -15.09
CA THR A 64 -4.13 -38.95 -13.97
C THR A 64 -3.46 -39.39 -12.67
N ASP A 65 -2.54 -40.35 -12.75
CA ASP A 65 -1.78 -40.81 -11.59
C ASP A 65 -0.86 -39.70 -11.06
N TRP A 66 -0.27 -38.89 -11.95
CA TRP A 66 0.50 -37.71 -11.57
C TRP A 66 -0.34 -36.62 -10.88
N PHE A 67 -1.53 -36.31 -11.40
CA PHE A 67 -2.45 -35.33 -10.77
C PHE A 67 -3.03 -35.82 -9.44
N ASP A 68 -3.25 -37.12 -9.27
CA ASP A 68 -3.79 -37.67 -8.03
C ASP A 68 -2.68 -37.91 -6.98
N THR A 69 -1.41 -38.09 -7.42
CA THR A 69 -0.22 -38.19 -6.54
C THR A 69 0.18 -36.84 -5.96
N PHE A 70 0.11 -35.78 -6.75
CA PHE A 70 0.32 -34.42 -6.27
C PHE A 70 -1.03 -33.86 -5.82
N ASN A 71 -1.25 -33.84 -4.51
CA ASN A 71 -2.35 -33.11 -3.89
C ASN A 71 -2.12 -31.60 -4.14
N PHE A 72 -2.38 -31.14 -5.36
CA PHE A 72 -2.34 -29.73 -5.69
C PHE A 72 -3.39 -29.08 -4.80
N ALA A 73 -2.93 -28.36 -3.78
CA ALA A 73 -3.79 -27.45 -3.06
C ALA A 73 -4.50 -26.60 -4.12
N PRO A 74 -5.83 -26.40 -4.02
CA PRO A 74 -6.53 -25.54 -4.94
C PRO A 74 -5.74 -24.24 -5.06
N ILE A 75 -5.53 -23.75 -6.28
CA ILE A 75 -4.91 -22.44 -6.51
C ILE A 75 -5.68 -21.47 -5.62
N SER A 76 -5.04 -20.99 -4.55
CA SER A 76 -5.69 -20.11 -3.60
C SER A 76 -5.99 -18.83 -4.34
N VAL A 77 -7.27 -18.60 -4.65
CA VAL A 77 -7.75 -17.29 -5.09
C VAL A 77 -7.18 -16.28 -4.09
N PRO A 78 -6.56 -15.16 -4.53
CA PRO A 78 -6.13 -14.12 -3.61
C PRO A 78 -7.34 -13.73 -2.76
N GLN A 79 -7.33 -14.13 -1.48
CA GLN A 79 -8.38 -13.73 -0.56
C GLN A 79 -8.19 -12.23 -0.37
N GLU A 80 -9.17 -11.45 -0.83
CA GLU A 80 -9.33 -10.08 -0.35
C GLU A 80 -9.22 -10.11 1.19
N PRO A 81 -8.43 -9.21 1.79
CA PRO A 81 -8.30 -9.20 3.24
C PRO A 81 -9.68 -9.07 3.88
N GLU A 82 -10.01 -9.99 4.78
CA GLU A 82 -11.32 -10.02 5.45
C GLU A 82 -11.60 -8.73 6.22
N LEU A 83 -10.55 -8.07 6.70
CA LEU A 83 -10.64 -6.88 7.54
C LEU A 83 -9.64 -5.80 7.11
N LYS A 84 -10.12 -4.56 6.96
CA LYS A 84 -9.35 -3.38 6.54
C LYS A 84 -9.73 -2.16 7.37
N TYR A 85 -8.76 -1.29 7.66
CA TYR A 85 -9.06 0.05 8.17
C TYR A 85 -9.60 0.95 7.06
N LYS A 86 -10.52 1.84 7.41
CA LYS A 86 -11.09 2.82 6.47
C LYS A 86 -10.34 4.15 6.59
N GLY A 87 -10.16 4.83 5.47
CA GLY A 87 -9.65 6.20 5.48
C GLY A 87 -10.62 7.15 6.14
N LEU A 88 -10.09 8.18 6.79
CA LEU A 88 -10.88 9.30 7.30
C LEU A 88 -11.55 10.03 6.13
N ILE A 89 -12.84 10.33 6.25
CA ILE A 89 -13.60 11.10 5.27
C ILE A 89 -13.70 12.53 5.77
N PHE A 90 -13.28 13.49 4.94
CA PHE A 90 -13.36 14.90 5.27
C PHE A 90 -14.66 15.49 4.71
N PRO A 91 -15.48 16.16 5.53
CA PRO A 91 -16.60 16.95 5.03
C PRO A 91 -16.11 18.04 4.08
N ASP A 92 -16.86 18.33 3.02
CA ASP A 92 -16.50 19.38 2.06
C ASP A 92 -16.37 20.76 2.72
N THR A 93 -17.14 20.99 3.79
CA THR A 93 -17.14 22.22 4.59
C THR A 93 -15.88 22.41 5.43
N LEU A 94 -15.13 21.34 5.70
CA LEU A 94 -13.92 21.42 6.52
C LEU A 94 -12.75 21.85 5.66
N VAL A 95 -12.35 23.12 5.80
CA VAL A 95 -11.29 23.74 4.99
C VAL A 95 -10.03 24.05 5.78
N GLU A 96 -10.14 24.19 7.10
CA GLU A 96 -9.03 24.56 7.99
C GLU A 96 -8.96 23.58 9.16
N LEU A 97 -7.75 23.09 9.44
CA LEU A 97 -7.46 22.17 10.54
C LEU A 97 -6.15 22.55 11.22
N LEU A 98 -6.03 22.28 12.51
CA LEU A 98 -4.75 22.32 13.21
C LEU A 98 -4.13 20.92 13.15
N VAL A 99 -2.94 20.80 12.56
CA VAL A 99 -2.30 19.50 12.28
C VAL A 99 -0.87 19.42 12.79
N GLN A 100 -0.38 18.20 12.89
CA GLN A 100 1.03 17.88 13.11
C GLN A 100 1.52 16.99 11.95
N PRO A 101 2.51 17.44 11.17
CA PRO A 101 3.27 16.56 10.29
C PRO A 101 3.94 15.47 11.11
N THR A 102 3.80 14.22 10.68
CA THR A 102 4.46 13.09 11.33
C THR A 102 5.67 12.64 10.53
N ILE A 103 5.53 12.53 9.20
CA ILE A 103 6.59 11.99 8.33
C ILE A 103 6.55 12.69 6.98
N ILE A 104 7.72 13.13 6.52
CA ILE A 104 7.88 13.60 5.15
C ILE A 104 8.12 12.39 4.25
N THR A 105 7.20 12.17 3.30
CA THR A 105 7.12 10.94 2.51
C THR A 105 7.63 11.14 1.08
N GLY A 106 7.93 12.37 0.71
CA GLY A 106 8.41 12.74 -0.61
C GLY A 106 8.95 14.17 -0.62
N LYS A 107 9.18 14.68 -1.84
CA LYS A 107 9.74 16.03 -2.02
C LYS A 107 8.81 17.15 -1.55
N THR A 108 7.50 16.95 -1.68
CA THR A 108 6.45 17.89 -1.29
C THR A 108 5.28 17.19 -0.59
N THR A 109 5.43 15.90 -0.26
CA THR A 109 4.37 15.07 0.30
C THR A 109 4.73 14.66 1.72
N MET A 110 3.72 14.58 2.58
CA MET A 110 3.89 14.20 3.97
C MET A 110 2.65 13.49 4.50
N SER A 111 2.82 12.75 5.60
CA SER A 111 1.72 12.28 6.44
C SER A 111 1.49 13.29 7.57
N VAL A 112 0.23 13.56 7.87
CA VAL A 112 -0.18 14.45 8.95
C VAL A 112 -1.20 13.76 9.85
N ILE A 113 -1.31 14.25 11.09
CA ILE A 113 -2.38 13.91 12.02
C ILE A 113 -3.11 15.19 12.46
N ILE A 114 -4.40 15.07 12.77
CA ILE A 114 -5.21 16.21 13.22
C ILE A 114 -5.02 16.38 14.72
N ILE A 115 -4.70 17.61 15.13
CA ILE A 115 -4.65 18.03 16.53
C ILE A 115 -6.01 18.62 16.94
N ASN A 116 -6.59 19.46 16.08
CA ASN A 116 -7.88 20.08 16.32
C ASN A 116 -8.55 20.47 14.99
N CYS A 117 -9.88 20.49 14.96
CA CYS A 117 -10.66 21.00 13.83
C CYS A 117 -12.09 21.36 14.26
N ASP A 118 -12.80 22.14 13.44
CA ASP A 118 -14.20 22.49 13.65
C ASP A 118 -15.15 21.43 13.04
N ASP A 119 -14.90 20.16 13.35
CA ASP A 119 -15.79 19.05 13.00
C ASP A 119 -15.92 18.09 14.18
N ALA A 120 -17.14 17.97 14.71
CA ALA A 120 -17.41 17.20 15.91
C ALA A 120 -17.22 15.69 15.73
N GLU A 121 -17.45 15.16 14.52
CA GLU A 121 -17.29 13.73 14.24
C GLU A 121 -15.79 13.37 14.22
N ILE A 122 -14.97 14.17 13.53
CA ILE A 122 -13.52 13.99 13.50
C ILE A 122 -12.91 14.14 14.89
N MET A 123 -13.33 15.14 15.67
CA MET A 123 -12.89 15.28 17.06
C MET A 123 -13.31 14.08 17.93
N GLY A 124 -14.48 13.49 17.65
CA GLY A 124 -14.92 12.22 18.24
C GLY A 124 -13.95 11.08 17.93
N TYR A 125 -13.56 10.89 16.67
CA TYR A 125 -12.59 9.85 16.30
C TYR A 125 -11.21 10.06 16.93
N ILE A 126 -10.75 11.30 17.13
CA ILE A 126 -9.49 11.59 17.84
C ILE A 126 -9.57 11.13 19.29
N SER A 127 -10.70 11.39 19.97
CA SER A 127 -10.94 10.90 21.34
C SER A 127 -11.00 9.37 21.37
N GLU A 128 -11.80 8.75 20.50
CA GLU A 128 -11.94 7.29 20.43
C GLU A 128 -10.62 6.59 20.10
N LYS A 129 -9.79 7.15 19.22
CA LYS A 129 -8.45 6.63 18.92
C LYS A 129 -7.56 6.61 20.17
N THR A 130 -7.68 7.61 21.03
CA THR A 130 -6.90 7.69 22.27
C THR A 130 -7.33 6.59 23.25
N ASP A 131 -8.63 6.42 23.45
CA ASP A 131 -9.16 5.35 24.31
C ASP A 131 -8.82 3.95 23.73
N LEU A 132 -8.92 3.80 22.41
CA LEU A 132 -8.61 2.55 21.71
C LEU A 132 -7.14 2.16 21.87
N GLN A 133 -6.21 3.12 21.93
CA GLN A 133 -4.79 2.85 22.13
C GLN A 133 -4.53 2.10 23.45
N GLU A 134 -5.25 2.42 24.52
CA GLU A 134 -5.13 1.73 25.82
C GLU A 134 -5.63 0.28 25.75
N HIS A 135 -6.75 0.06 25.05
CA HIS A 135 -7.32 -1.28 24.83
C HIS A 135 -6.38 -2.15 23.98
N ILE A 136 -5.82 -1.58 22.91
CA ILE A 136 -4.84 -2.27 22.06
C ILE A 136 -3.64 -2.68 22.90
N GLN A 137 -3.12 -1.80 23.75
CA GLN A 137 -1.96 -2.14 24.57
C GLN A 137 -2.23 -3.28 25.55
N SER A 138 -3.42 -3.33 26.14
CA SER A 138 -3.77 -4.38 27.13
C SER A 138 -4.16 -5.72 26.51
N GLU A 139 -4.68 -5.73 25.28
CA GLU A 139 -5.29 -6.92 24.68
C GLU A 139 -4.46 -7.54 23.54
N SER A 140 -3.56 -6.78 22.90
CA SER A 140 -2.87 -7.23 21.67
C SER A 140 -2.08 -8.52 21.86
N GLU A 141 -1.38 -8.71 22.98
CA GLU A 141 -0.61 -9.94 23.21
C GLU A 141 -1.47 -11.20 23.28
N LEU A 142 -2.73 -11.05 23.70
CA LEU A 142 -3.73 -12.13 23.78
C LEU A 142 -4.38 -12.42 22.43
N MET A 143 -4.25 -11.51 21.46
CA MET A 143 -4.79 -11.71 20.12
C MET A 143 -4.04 -12.86 19.42
N PRO A 144 -4.70 -13.60 18.51
CA PRO A 144 -4.04 -14.67 17.77
C PRO A 144 -2.93 -14.15 16.85
N LEU A 145 -1.92 -14.98 16.63
CA LEU A 145 -0.92 -14.77 15.56
C LEU A 145 -1.59 -14.79 14.18
N ILE A 146 -0.97 -14.07 13.24
CA ILE A 146 -1.35 -14.10 11.83
C ILE A 146 -0.51 -15.19 11.15
N VAL A 147 -1.17 -16.25 10.70
CA VAL A 147 -0.51 -17.39 10.01
C VAL A 147 -0.33 -17.11 8.52
N ASN A 148 -1.32 -16.50 7.89
CA ASN A 148 -1.33 -16.19 6.46
C ASN A 148 -1.51 -14.67 6.26
N PRO A 149 -0.44 -13.88 6.41
CA PRO A 149 -0.52 -12.44 6.18
C PRO A 149 -0.79 -12.17 4.70
N VAL A 150 -1.63 -11.16 4.44
CA VAL A 150 -1.95 -10.72 3.08
C VAL A 150 -1.82 -9.20 3.04
N LYS A 151 -1.31 -8.67 1.92
CA LYS A 151 -1.25 -7.24 1.66
C LYS A 151 -2.64 -6.60 1.80
N GLY A 152 -2.71 -5.48 2.52
CA GLY A 152 -3.93 -4.75 2.83
C GLY A 152 -4.70 -5.25 4.06
N MET A 153 -4.26 -6.34 4.70
CA MET A 153 -4.89 -6.84 5.92
C MET A 153 -4.64 -5.92 7.12
N ALA A 154 -5.71 -5.62 7.86
CA ALA A 154 -5.64 -4.95 9.15
C ALA A 154 -5.03 -5.87 10.21
N CYS A 155 -4.05 -5.35 10.95
CA CYS A 155 -3.42 -6.00 12.09
C CYS A 155 -3.17 -4.98 13.22
N VAL A 156 -2.60 -5.48 14.31
CA VAL A 156 -1.85 -4.64 15.25
C VAL A 156 -0.38 -5.08 15.23
N GLY A 157 0.52 -4.12 15.24
CA GLY A 157 1.96 -4.33 15.20
C GLY A 157 2.64 -3.74 16.43
N CYS A 158 3.60 -4.48 16.99
CA CYS A 158 4.41 -4.03 18.11
C CYS A 158 5.64 -3.30 17.55
N TYR A 159 5.68 -1.97 17.68
CA TYR A 159 6.73 -1.12 17.13
C TYR A 159 8.07 -1.39 17.81
N THR A 160 9.16 -1.50 17.04
CA THR A 160 10.42 -2.02 17.62
C THR A 160 11.19 -1.01 18.46
N GLU A 161 10.92 0.29 18.33
CA GLU A 161 11.65 1.31 19.10
C GLU A 161 11.13 1.47 20.53
N ASP A 162 9.84 1.20 20.78
CA ASP A 162 9.19 1.41 22.08
C ASP A 162 8.48 0.18 22.65
N ASP A 163 8.41 -0.92 21.90
CA ASP A 163 7.67 -2.14 22.26
C ASP A 163 6.17 -1.91 22.57
N VAL A 164 5.57 -0.88 21.97
CA VAL A 164 4.14 -0.55 22.09
C VAL A 164 3.36 -1.11 20.90
N TRP A 165 2.13 -1.55 21.16
CA TRP A 165 1.23 -2.07 20.13
C TRP A 165 0.42 -0.94 19.47
N TYR A 166 0.37 -0.95 18.15
CA TYR A 166 -0.32 0.06 17.35
C TYR A 166 -1.17 -0.57 16.25
N ARG A 167 -2.21 0.15 15.81
CA ARG A 167 -2.99 -0.23 14.63
C ARG A 167 -2.12 -0.15 13.39
N ALA A 168 -2.13 -1.20 12.58
CA ALA A 168 -1.28 -1.27 11.40
C ALA A 168 -1.93 -2.02 10.24
N THR A 169 -1.59 -1.66 9.01
CA THR A 169 -1.96 -2.42 7.80
C THR A 169 -0.73 -3.06 7.20
N ILE A 170 -0.83 -4.34 6.79
CA ILE A 170 0.25 -5.01 6.07
C ILE A 170 0.40 -4.38 4.68
N LEU A 171 1.52 -3.75 4.40
CA LEU A 171 1.86 -3.19 3.09
C LEU A 171 2.40 -4.25 2.14
N ASP A 172 3.21 -5.16 2.66
CA ASP A 172 3.81 -6.24 1.89
C ASP A 172 4.19 -7.43 2.76
N VAL A 173 4.26 -8.62 2.16
CA VAL A 173 4.68 -9.85 2.82
C VAL A 173 6.09 -10.18 2.35
N LEU A 174 6.98 -10.54 3.27
CA LEU A 174 8.39 -10.84 3.00
C LEU A 174 8.68 -12.30 3.39
N PRO A 175 8.28 -13.31 2.58
CA PRO A 175 8.33 -14.72 2.96
C PRO A 175 9.74 -15.20 3.32
N GLN A 176 10.75 -14.77 2.57
CA GLN A 176 12.15 -15.19 2.79
C GLN A 176 12.71 -14.68 4.13
N GLN A 177 12.11 -13.62 4.69
CA GLN A 177 12.53 -13.01 5.96
C GLN A 177 11.61 -13.38 7.12
N ASN A 178 10.55 -14.17 6.86
CA ASN A 178 9.50 -14.45 7.83
C ASN A 178 8.97 -13.16 8.49
N ALA A 179 8.71 -12.15 7.66
CA ALA A 179 8.39 -10.80 8.07
C ALA A 179 7.32 -10.17 7.17
N VAL A 180 6.80 -9.02 7.58
CA VAL A 180 5.92 -8.15 6.81
C VAL A 180 6.45 -6.73 6.86
N SER A 181 6.14 -5.93 5.85
CA SER A 181 6.18 -4.47 5.98
C SER A 181 4.79 -3.99 6.39
N VAL A 182 4.73 -3.10 7.38
CA VAL A 182 3.48 -2.54 7.90
C VAL A 182 3.46 -1.02 7.79
N PHE A 183 2.27 -0.44 7.74
CA PHE A 183 2.00 0.99 7.89
C PHE A 183 1.16 1.22 9.15
N TYR A 184 1.66 2.03 10.08
CA TYR A 184 0.95 2.38 11.30
C TYR A 184 -0.09 3.45 11.01
N VAL A 185 -1.37 3.05 10.98
CA VAL A 185 -2.44 3.84 10.35
C VAL A 185 -2.78 5.15 11.07
N ASP A 186 -2.31 5.31 12.31
CA ASP A 186 -2.55 6.49 13.13
C ASP A 186 -1.35 7.43 13.23
N TYR A 187 -0.21 7.03 12.65
CA TYR A 187 1.06 7.72 12.83
C TYR A 187 1.78 7.98 11.49
N GLY A 188 1.51 7.16 10.47
CA GLY A 188 2.02 7.34 9.12
C GLY A 188 3.36 6.65 8.85
N ASN A 189 4.05 6.13 9.88
CA ASN A 189 5.33 5.43 9.71
C ASN A 189 5.13 4.02 9.19
N THR A 190 6.18 3.54 8.54
CA THR A 190 6.28 2.17 8.06
C THR A 190 7.46 1.47 8.70
N GLU A 191 7.32 0.17 8.92
CA GLU A 191 8.40 -0.65 9.48
C GLU A 191 8.34 -2.06 8.90
N LYS A 192 9.47 -2.78 8.95
CA LYS A 192 9.50 -4.22 8.73
C LYS A 192 9.42 -4.94 10.07
N LEU A 193 8.38 -5.74 10.27
CA LEU A 193 8.16 -6.51 11.48
C LEU A 193 8.27 -8.02 11.22
N PRO A 194 8.94 -8.78 12.11
CA PRO A 194 8.84 -10.23 12.10
C PRO A 194 7.40 -10.66 12.44
N LEU A 195 6.94 -11.81 11.94
CA LEU A 195 5.54 -12.25 12.16
C LEU A 195 5.15 -12.40 13.63
N GLN A 196 6.11 -12.57 14.54
CA GLN A 196 5.87 -12.63 15.98
C GLN A 196 5.54 -11.28 16.61
N ARG A 197 5.74 -10.16 15.90
CA ARG A 197 5.41 -8.79 16.36
C ARG A 197 4.12 -8.25 15.75
N ILE A 198 3.37 -9.09 15.03
CA ILE A 198 2.03 -8.74 14.55
C ILE A 198 0.98 -9.68 15.16
N ARG A 199 -0.24 -9.19 15.30
CA ARG A 199 -1.40 -9.95 15.76
C ARG A 199 -2.64 -9.59 14.96
N LYS A 200 -3.62 -10.50 14.95
CA LYS A 200 -4.92 -10.25 14.34
C LYS A 200 -5.58 -9.03 14.98
N CYS A 201 -6.16 -8.17 14.14
CA CYS A 201 -6.96 -7.03 14.58
C CYS A 201 -8.41 -7.48 14.90
N LYS A 202 -9.03 -6.88 15.90
CA LYS A 202 -10.48 -7.02 16.14
C LYS A 202 -11.27 -6.15 15.17
N GLU A 203 -12.45 -6.62 14.78
CA GLU A 203 -13.33 -5.84 13.89
C GLU A 203 -13.70 -4.48 14.51
N GLU A 204 -13.93 -4.45 15.83
CA GLU A 204 -14.26 -3.23 16.56
C GLU A 204 -13.17 -2.15 16.46
N TRP A 205 -11.90 -2.56 16.44
CA TRP A 205 -10.76 -1.63 16.36
C TRP A 205 -10.65 -0.97 14.98
N THR A 206 -11.31 -1.51 13.97
CA THR A 206 -11.35 -0.94 12.60
C THR A 206 -12.44 0.08 12.38
N LYS A 207 -13.33 0.27 13.38
CA LYS A 207 -14.40 1.27 13.33
C LYS A 207 -13.87 2.69 13.42
N VAL A 208 -12.80 2.90 14.20
CA VAL A 208 -12.07 4.16 14.17
C VAL A 208 -11.31 4.25 12.84
N PRO A 209 -11.46 5.32 12.05
CA PRO A 209 -10.74 5.47 10.79
C PRO A 209 -9.23 5.61 10.99
N MET A 210 -8.46 5.48 9.91
CA MET A 210 -7.02 5.78 9.93
C MET A 210 -6.82 7.27 10.26
N MET A 211 -6.11 7.57 11.34
CA MET A 211 -5.96 8.95 11.82
C MET A 211 -4.77 9.70 11.21
N SER A 212 -3.90 9.00 10.47
CA SER A 212 -2.86 9.61 9.64
C SER A 212 -3.24 9.54 8.17
N PHE A 213 -3.02 10.65 7.45
CA PHE A 213 -3.34 10.76 6.03
C PHE A 213 -2.29 11.57 5.28
N PHE A 214 -2.17 11.30 3.98
CA PHE A 214 -1.19 11.94 3.12
C PHE A 214 -1.73 13.26 2.57
N VAL A 215 -0.87 14.27 2.55
CA VAL A 215 -1.11 15.56 1.91
C VAL A 215 0.08 15.94 1.03
N THR A 216 -0.16 16.81 0.07
CA THR A 216 0.87 17.43 -0.79
C THR A 216 0.84 18.94 -0.60
N LEU A 217 1.99 19.60 -0.57
CA LEU A 217 2.02 21.06 -0.53
C LEU A 217 1.41 21.67 -1.79
N TRP A 218 0.56 22.67 -1.62
CA TRP A 218 -0.16 23.33 -2.70
C TRP A 218 0.78 24.15 -3.59
N LYS A 219 0.65 23.97 -4.91
CA LYS A 219 1.33 24.77 -5.95
C LYS A 219 2.83 24.99 -5.74
N VAL A 220 3.52 24.03 -5.13
CA VAL A 220 4.98 24.05 -5.05
C VAL A 220 5.58 22.80 -5.67
N THR A 221 6.72 22.99 -6.32
CA THR A 221 7.58 21.92 -6.84
C THR A 221 9.00 22.12 -6.34
N THR A 222 9.80 21.06 -6.38
CA THR A 222 11.24 21.16 -6.11
C THR A 222 12.02 21.39 -7.39
N GLY A 223 13.14 22.13 -7.31
CA GLY A 223 14.11 22.20 -8.40
C GLY A 223 14.68 20.81 -8.75
N PRO A 224 14.98 20.53 -10.04
CA PRO A 224 15.55 19.25 -10.47
C PRO A 224 16.93 18.95 -9.87
N GLU A 225 17.65 19.97 -9.40
CA GLU A 225 18.95 19.88 -8.74
C GLU A 225 18.90 19.30 -7.33
N PHE A 226 17.73 19.28 -6.69
CA PHE A 226 17.57 18.76 -5.33
C PHE A 226 17.14 17.28 -5.35
N ASP A 227 17.95 16.43 -4.75
CA ASP A 227 17.62 15.02 -4.54
C ASP A 227 16.52 14.85 -3.47
N LEU A 228 15.93 13.65 -3.42
CA LEU A 228 14.82 13.35 -2.52
C LEU A 228 15.20 13.46 -1.04
N GLU A 229 16.39 12.99 -0.65
CA GLU A 229 16.81 12.97 0.76
C GLU A 229 17.06 14.38 1.28
N SER A 230 17.69 15.24 0.45
CA SER A 230 17.87 16.65 0.75
C SER A 230 16.54 17.38 0.95
N CYS A 231 15.55 17.14 0.05
CA CYS A 231 14.22 17.73 0.17
C CYS A 231 13.50 17.28 1.45
N ILE A 232 13.51 15.97 1.72
CA ILE A 232 12.93 15.40 2.94
C ILE A 232 13.56 16.02 4.18
N THR A 233 14.89 16.10 4.24
CA THR A 233 15.62 16.64 5.38
C THR A 233 15.28 18.11 5.61
N MET A 234 15.32 18.93 4.57
CA MET A 234 15.06 20.36 4.70
C MET A 234 13.60 20.65 5.04
N LEU A 235 12.65 19.92 4.44
CA LEU A 235 11.23 20.04 4.78
C LEU A 235 10.94 19.59 6.21
N THR A 236 11.57 18.50 6.67
CA THR A 236 11.48 18.07 8.08
C THR A 236 11.96 19.17 9.02
N ASN A 237 13.09 19.81 8.71
CA ASN A 237 13.63 20.89 9.55
C ASN A 237 12.73 22.13 9.56
N SER A 238 12.17 22.52 8.42
CA SER A 238 11.25 23.66 8.35
C SER A 238 9.93 23.40 9.10
N LEU A 239 9.50 22.13 9.16
CA LEU A 239 8.27 21.71 9.85
C LEU A 239 8.51 21.14 11.26
N ALA A 240 9.62 21.49 11.90
CA ALA A 240 10.04 20.92 13.18
C ALA A 240 9.33 21.50 14.43
N SER A 241 8.42 22.46 14.27
CA SER A 241 7.73 23.16 15.37
C SER A 241 6.22 23.16 15.19
N PRO A 242 5.57 21.98 15.17
CA PRO A 242 4.12 21.87 15.15
C PRO A 242 3.47 22.44 16.43
N PRO A 243 2.15 22.68 16.42
CA PRO A 243 1.22 22.43 15.32
C PRO A 243 1.24 23.52 14.24
N TYR A 244 0.72 23.18 13.06
CA TYR A 244 0.53 24.11 11.94
C TYR A 244 -0.94 24.21 11.59
N THR A 245 -1.39 25.41 11.22
CA THR A 245 -2.70 25.58 10.58
C THR A 245 -2.60 25.09 9.15
N MET A 246 -3.38 24.08 8.80
CA MET A 246 -3.48 23.49 7.47
C MET A 246 -4.74 23.99 6.79
N ILE A 247 -4.59 24.57 5.60
CA ILE A 247 -5.70 24.97 4.74
C ILE A 247 -5.77 24.00 3.56
N ILE A 248 -6.95 23.43 3.30
CA ILE A 248 -7.20 22.54 2.17
C ILE A 248 -7.54 23.39 0.94
N GLU A 249 -6.62 23.41 -0.02
CA GLU A 249 -6.74 24.17 -1.26
C GLU A 249 -7.36 23.34 -2.39
N ALA A 250 -7.06 22.04 -2.44
CA ALA A 250 -7.70 21.10 -3.36
C ALA A 250 -7.83 19.70 -2.72
N ARG A 251 -8.88 18.97 -3.10
CA ARG A 251 -9.13 17.59 -2.62
C ARG A 251 -8.73 16.51 -3.63
N GLU A 252 -8.60 16.88 -4.90
CA GLU A 252 -8.31 15.97 -6.01
C GLU A 252 -7.04 16.44 -6.76
N PRO A 253 -6.21 15.51 -7.28
CA PRO A 253 -6.31 14.05 -7.16
C PRO A 253 -5.90 13.51 -5.77
N CYS A 254 -5.45 14.39 -4.89
CA CYS A 254 -5.16 14.15 -3.48
C CYS A 254 -5.36 15.46 -2.70
N LEU A 255 -5.33 15.41 -1.37
CA LEU A 255 -5.37 16.60 -0.53
C LEU A 255 -4.11 17.45 -0.77
N GLN A 256 -4.31 18.64 -1.34
CA GLN A 256 -3.29 19.64 -1.53
C GLN A 256 -3.53 20.78 -0.54
N VAL A 257 -2.47 21.16 0.18
CA VAL A 257 -2.61 22.00 1.38
C VAL A 257 -1.54 23.06 1.46
N GLU A 258 -1.88 24.19 2.06
CA GLU A 258 -0.91 25.14 2.59
C GLU A 258 -0.79 24.97 4.11
N LEU A 259 0.42 25.18 4.63
CA LEU A 259 0.70 25.08 6.06
C LEU A 259 1.19 26.43 6.57
N PHE A 260 0.59 26.88 7.67
CA PHE A 260 0.89 28.15 8.30
C PHE A 260 1.37 27.96 9.74
N THR A 261 2.32 28.79 10.16
CA THR A 261 2.74 28.91 11.56
C THR A 261 1.64 29.58 12.39
N ALA A 262 1.80 29.58 13.72
CA ALA A 262 0.89 30.28 14.62
C ALA A 262 0.80 31.80 14.36
N ASP A 263 1.85 32.37 13.75
CA ASP A 263 1.90 33.79 13.36
C ASP A 263 1.24 34.06 12.00
N GLY A 264 0.72 33.03 11.32
CA GLY A 264 0.05 33.14 10.02
C GLY A 264 1.01 33.19 8.83
N GLU A 265 2.28 32.83 9.01
CA GLU A 265 3.28 32.78 7.93
C GLU A 265 3.34 31.39 7.31
N ILE A 266 3.70 31.28 6.02
CA ILE A 266 3.86 29.99 5.35
C ILE A 266 5.00 29.21 6.03
N ALA A 267 4.70 28.01 6.53
CA ALA A 267 5.61 27.22 7.36
C ALA A 267 6.88 26.73 6.63
N TYR A 268 6.85 26.70 5.30
CA TYR A 268 7.97 26.32 4.44
C TYR A 268 8.49 27.48 3.58
N GLN A 269 8.19 28.73 3.94
CA GLN A 269 8.62 29.91 3.19
C GLN A 269 10.15 29.95 3.03
N SER A 270 10.89 29.58 4.06
CA SER A 270 12.36 29.51 4.02
C SER A 270 12.90 28.61 2.91
N LEU A 271 12.16 27.57 2.53
CA LEU A 271 12.53 26.66 1.44
C LEU A 271 12.28 27.28 0.07
N ILE A 272 11.27 28.15 -0.04
CA ILE A 272 11.03 28.94 -1.24
C ILE A 272 12.14 29.99 -1.39
N ASP A 273 12.50 30.66 -0.31
CA ASP A 273 13.49 31.74 -0.31
C ASP A 273 14.88 31.27 -0.73
N VAL A 274 15.26 30.03 -0.35
CA VAL A 274 16.52 29.40 -0.77
C VAL A 274 16.43 28.68 -2.12
N GLY A 275 15.27 28.73 -2.77
CA GLY A 275 15.02 28.14 -4.09
C GLY A 275 14.85 26.62 -4.10
N LEU A 276 14.76 25.97 -2.93
CA LEU A 276 14.48 24.53 -2.87
C LEU A 276 13.08 24.21 -3.38
N LEU A 277 12.10 25.02 -2.97
CA LEU A 277 10.74 25.00 -3.48
C LEU A 277 10.51 26.18 -4.43
N ALA A 278 9.70 25.97 -5.46
CA ALA A 278 9.27 26.98 -6.41
C ALA A 278 7.75 26.92 -6.60
N ASN A 279 7.12 28.09 -6.63
CA ASN A 279 5.68 28.21 -6.89
C ASN A 279 5.36 27.86 -8.36
N ILE A 280 4.22 27.23 -8.58
CA ILE A 280 3.70 26.81 -9.90
C ILE A 280 2.50 27.67 -10.31
#